data_AF-A0A4Z2FCC6-F1
#
_entry.id   AF-A0A4Z2FCC6-F1
#
_cell.length_a   1.000
_cell.length_b   1.000
_cell.length_c   1.000
_cell.angle_alpha   90.00
_cell.angle_beta   90.00
_cell.angle_gamma   90.00
#
_symmetry.space_group_name_H-M   'P 1'
#
loop_
_entity.id
_entity.type
_entity.pdbx_description
1 polymer ?
#
loop_
_entity_poly.entity_id
_entity_poly.type
_entity_poly.pdbx_seq_one_letter_code
_entity_poly.pdbx_strand_id
1 'polypeptide(L)'
;MGSAPCPAGEWKGKGRGGLQELGCMRWKASKQKGGGGGGGGGGGGEVGAEERRCKDPTDSQRQQDLSFSAPSLSPPPPAIYHEQQRRELCALHALNNVFQDGTAFSRDALQDIYQRLSPGTLVTPHKKSMLGNGNYDVNVIMAALQTRGFEAVWWDKRRDVGGVELSSVTGFILNVPSNLRWGPLRLPLKRQHWIGVREVGGVYYNLDSKLRGPQPIGNPDELRKFLRQQLRGKNCELLLVVSEDVAAHQAWRSDG
;
A
#
# COMPACT_ATOMS: atom_id res chain seq x y z
N MET A 1 55.70 -25.77 -46.88
CA MET A 1 55.06 -25.91 -45.55
C MET A 1 53.63 -25.39 -45.67
N GLY A 2 52.65 -26.30 -45.63
CA GLY A 2 51.21 -26.08 -45.36
C GLY A 2 50.40 -25.22 -46.35
N SER A 3 49.13 -25.44 -46.67
CA SER A 3 48.20 -26.58 -46.69
C SER A 3 46.89 -25.99 -47.26
N ALA A 4 46.13 -26.83 -47.94
CA ALA A 4 44.83 -26.56 -48.58
C ALA A 4 43.70 -26.13 -47.60
N PRO A 5 42.52 -25.67 -48.11
CA PRO A 5 41.41 -25.16 -47.30
C PRO A 5 40.28 -26.19 -47.00
N CYS A 6 39.34 -25.74 -46.14
CA CYS A 6 37.99 -26.27 -45.77
C CYS A 6 37.93 -27.32 -44.62
N PRO A 7 36.78 -27.55 -43.92
CA PRO A 7 35.40 -27.05 -44.14
C PRO A 7 34.59 -26.64 -42.86
N ALA A 8 33.29 -26.41 -43.10
CA ALA A 8 32.19 -26.07 -42.20
C ALA A 8 32.06 -26.89 -40.90
N GLY A 9 31.61 -26.20 -39.85
CA GLY A 9 31.25 -26.75 -38.54
C GLY A 9 29.86 -26.29 -38.09
N GLU A 10 28.91 -27.19 -38.29
CA GLU A 10 27.58 -27.34 -37.73
C GLU A 10 27.43 -26.86 -36.26
N TRP A 11 26.52 -25.92 -35.97
CA TRP A 11 26.05 -25.69 -34.60
C TRP A 11 24.55 -25.98 -34.47
N LYS A 12 24.31 -27.05 -33.71
CA LYS A 12 23.06 -27.74 -33.45
C LYS A 12 22.23 -26.95 -32.41
N GLY A 13 21.28 -26.14 -32.86
CA GLY A 13 20.30 -25.49 -32.00
C GLY A 13 19.18 -26.44 -31.59
N LYS A 14 19.33 -27.14 -30.46
CA LYS A 14 18.24 -27.87 -29.78
C LYS A 14 17.80 -27.09 -28.54
N GLY A 15 16.49 -26.92 -28.39
CA GLY A 15 15.87 -26.83 -27.06
C GLY A 15 15.10 -25.55 -26.79
N ARG A 16 13.82 -25.58 -27.17
CA ARG A 16 12.76 -24.75 -26.57
C ARG A 16 12.76 -24.93 -25.05
N GLY A 17 12.58 -23.84 -24.31
CA GLY A 17 12.30 -23.84 -22.88
C GLY A 17 11.67 -22.51 -22.49
N GLY A 18 10.38 -22.36 -22.80
CA GLY A 18 9.58 -21.26 -22.30
C GLY A 18 9.43 -21.41 -20.80
N LEU A 19 9.89 -20.42 -20.04
CA LEU A 19 9.61 -20.31 -18.61
C LEU A 19 8.28 -19.56 -18.43
N GLN A 20 7.20 -20.17 -18.91
CA GLN A 20 5.84 -19.94 -18.44
C GLN A 20 5.51 -21.14 -17.55
N GLU A 21 5.87 -21.07 -16.26
CA GLU A 21 5.21 -21.85 -15.19
C GLU A 21 5.94 -21.56 -13.87
N LEU A 22 5.51 -20.51 -13.19
CA LEU A 22 5.51 -20.53 -11.73
C LEU A 22 4.07 -20.21 -11.34
N GLY A 23 3.33 -21.29 -11.08
CA GLY A 23 1.91 -21.29 -10.81
C GLY A 23 1.54 -20.33 -9.69
N CYS A 24 0.59 -19.46 -10.01
CA CYS A 24 -0.20 -18.72 -9.04
C CYS A 24 -0.90 -19.73 -8.12
N MET A 25 -0.43 -19.84 -6.87
CA MET A 25 -1.15 -20.61 -5.86
C MET A 25 -2.42 -19.84 -5.47
N ARG A 26 -3.55 -20.33 -5.98
CA ARG A 26 -4.89 -19.82 -5.73
C ARG A 26 -5.30 -20.10 -4.29
N TRP A 27 -5.19 -19.12 -3.41
CA TRP A 27 -5.74 -19.16 -2.07
C TRP A 27 -7.26 -18.96 -2.15
N LYS A 28 -8.07 -19.94 -1.74
CA LYS A 28 -9.52 -19.75 -1.54
C LYS A 28 -9.79 -19.67 -0.04
N ALA A 29 -10.09 -18.48 0.45
CA ALA A 29 -10.70 -18.29 1.76
C ALA A 29 -12.21 -18.63 1.67
N SER A 30 -12.63 -19.66 2.39
CA SER A 30 -14.04 -20.05 2.50
C SER A 30 -14.77 -19.08 3.43
N LYS A 31 -15.72 -18.29 2.91
CA LYS A 31 -16.64 -17.48 3.73
C LYS A 31 -17.84 -18.32 4.16
N GLN A 32 -18.01 -18.45 5.47
CA GLN A 32 -19.18 -19.02 6.12
C GLN A 32 -20.38 -18.07 5.95
N LYS A 33 -21.48 -18.62 5.39
CA LYS A 33 -22.73 -17.92 5.11
C LYS A 33 -23.59 -17.90 6.38
N GLY A 34 -23.76 -16.73 6.99
CA GLY A 34 -24.78 -16.48 8.02
C GLY A 34 -26.16 -16.44 7.38
N GLY A 35 -27.05 -17.33 7.81
CA GLY A 35 -28.45 -17.35 7.39
C GLY A 35 -29.27 -16.35 8.20
N GLY A 36 -29.92 -15.42 7.50
CA GLY A 36 -31.05 -14.64 8.02
C GLY A 36 -32.36 -15.34 7.65
N GLY A 37 -33.28 -15.40 8.60
CA GLY A 37 -34.68 -15.82 8.41
C GLY A 37 -35.57 -14.87 9.19
N GLY A 38 -36.58 -14.29 8.51
CA GLY A 38 -37.48 -13.26 9.06
C GLY A 38 -38.89 -13.75 9.38
N GLY A 39 -39.77 -12.77 9.62
CA GLY A 39 -41.22 -12.88 9.83
C GLY A 39 -41.60 -12.83 11.31
N GLY A 40 -42.60 -12.08 11.79
CA GLY A 40 -43.64 -11.23 11.21
C GLY A 40 -44.78 -11.09 12.25
N GLY A 41 -45.60 -10.02 12.17
CA GLY A 41 -46.98 -10.04 12.69
C GLY A 41 -47.33 -9.12 13.88
N GLY A 42 -47.91 -7.96 13.56
CA GLY A 42 -49.28 -7.54 13.93
C GLY A 42 -49.71 -7.34 15.39
N GLY A 43 -50.20 -6.13 15.70
CA GLY A 43 -51.06 -5.85 16.86
C GLY A 43 -51.47 -4.37 16.88
N GLY A 44 -52.77 -4.09 16.77
CA GLY A 44 -53.36 -2.76 16.61
C GLY A 44 -53.83 -2.06 17.89
N GLY A 45 -54.42 -0.89 17.69
CA GLY A 45 -55.13 -0.03 18.65
C GLY A 45 -55.09 1.40 18.11
N GLU A 46 -56.18 1.96 17.56
CA GLU A 46 -57.22 2.76 18.27
C GLU A 46 -56.58 3.92 19.07
N VAL A 47 -56.95 5.20 19.01
CA VAL A 47 -58.16 5.96 18.66
C VAL A 47 -57.75 7.45 18.68
N GLY A 48 -58.55 8.35 18.12
CA GLY A 48 -58.58 9.75 18.59
C GLY A 48 -58.60 10.81 17.50
N ALA A 49 -59.81 11.28 17.20
CA ALA A 49 -60.09 12.50 16.45
C ALA A 49 -59.59 13.76 17.19
N GLU A 50 -59.23 14.83 16.45
CA GLU A 50 -59.92 16.13 16.59
C GLU A 50 -59.56 17.08 15.44
N GLU A 51 -60.60 17.65 14.85
CA GLU A 51 -60.62 18.72 13.86
C GLU A 51 -60.57 20.08 14.58
N ARG A 52 -59.79 21.06 14.10
CA ARG A 52 -60.28 22.42 13.78
C ARG A 52 -59.20 23.46 13.43
N ARG A 53 -59.42 24.04 12.24
CA ARG A 53 -59.58 25.49 11.95
C ARG A 53 -58.34 26.40 11.87
N CYS A 54 -58.11 26.85 10.63
CA CYS A 54 -57.29 28.00 10.23
C CYS A 54 -57.78 29.34 10.81
N LYS A 55 -56.83 30.25 11.08
CA LYS A 55 -56.98 31.72 11.05
C LYS A 55 -55.61 32.41 11.03
N ASP A 56 -55.25 32.99 9.89
CA ASP A 56 -54.39 34.19 9.75
C ASP A 56 -55.13 35.43 10.31
N PRO A 57 -54.54 36.62 10.61
CA PRO A 57 -53.40 37.25 9.89
C PRO A 57 -52.39 38.10 10.71
N THR A 58 -51.24 38.36 10.08
CA THR A 58 -50.43 39.60 10.06
C THR A 58 -50.26 40.45 11.35
N ASP A 59 -49.04 40.56 11.87
CA ASP A 59 -48.48 41.87 12.19
C ASP A 59 -46.94 41.88 12.12
N SER A 60 -46.44 43.01 11.64
CA SER A 60 -45.05 43.30 11.29
C SER A 60 -44.27 43.71 12.53
N GLN A 61 -43.22 42.97 12.89
CA GLN A 61 -42.14 43.50 13.72
C GLN A 61 -40.79 43.24 13.05
N ARG A 62 -40.22 44.35 12.57
CA ARG A 62 -38.82 44.53 12.18
C ARG A 62 -37.91 43.86 13.21
N GLN A 63 -37.24 42.79 12.79
CA GLN A 63 -36.01 42.35 13.42
C GLN A 63 -34.94 42.43 12.33
N GLN A 64 -34.03 43.39 12.50
CA GLN A 64 -32.82 43.48 11.69
C GLN A 64 -31.98 42.25 12.02
N ASP A 65 -32.10 41.23 11.18
CA ASP A 65 -31.31 40.02 11.28
C ASP A 65 -29.88 40.38 10.85
N LEU A 66 -29.00 40.55 11.83
CA LEU A 66 -27.57 40.66 11.63
C LEU A 66 -27.10 39.31 11.08
N SER A 67 -26.98 39.24 9.77
CA SER A 67 -26.34 38.14 9.05
C SER A 67 -24.86 38.07 9.43
N PHE A 68 -24.57 37.46 10.57
CA PHE A 68 -23.26 36.91 10.86
C PHE A 68 -23.03 35.77 9.88
N SER A 69 -22.41 36.09 8.74
CA SER A 69 -21.79 35.07 7.89
C SER A 69 -20.79 34.32 8.76
N ALA A 70 -21.15 33.09 9.13
CA ALA A 70 -20.23 32.18 9.80
C ALA A 70 -18.95 32.09 8.95
N PRO A 71 -17.76 32.25 9.54
CA PRO A 71 -16.53 32.02 8.79
C PRO A 71 -16.57 30.57 8.30
N SER A 72 -16.40 30.38 6.99
CA SER A 72 -16.35 29.06 6.39
C SER A 72 -15.21 28.28 7.04
N LEU A 73 -15.54 27.42 8.00
CA LEU A 73 -14.61 26.51 8.64
C LEU A 73 -14.21 25.51 7.55
N SER A 74 -13.07 25.76 6.92
CA SER A 74 -12.40 24.73 6.13
C SER A 74 -12.27 23.49 7.00
N PRO A 75 -12.60 22.29 6.50
CA PRO A 75 -12.50 21.08 7.30
C PRO A 75 -11.08 20.96 7.87
N PRO A 76 -10.93 20.46 9.11
CA PRO A 76 -9.60 20.28 9.70
C PRO A 76 -8.76 19.40 8.78
N PRO A 77 -7.44 19.66 8.70
CA PRO A 77 -6.56 18.87 7.85
C PRO A 77 -6.67 17.40 8.24
N PRO A 78 -6.67 16.47 7.26
CA PRO A 78 -6.82 15.06 7.54
C PRO A 78 -5.71 14.57 8.46
N ALA A 79 -6.06 13.82 9.50
CA ALA A 79 -5.09 13.20 10.38
C ALA A 79 -4.30 12.14 9.61
N ILE A 80 -3.00 12.35 9.43
CA ILE A 80 -2.12 11.42 8.71
C ILE A 80 -1.56 10.42 9.71
N TYR A 81 -1.83 9.13 9.48
CA TYR A 81 -1.22 8.07 10.24
C TYR A 81 0.26 7.92 9.85
N HIS A 82 1.13 7.90 10.85
CA HIS A 82 2.56 7.65 10.66
C HIS A 82 3.15 6.93 11.85
N GLU A 83 3.71 5.75 11.60
CA GLU A 83 4.50 5.02 12.57
C GLU A 83 6.00 5.17 12.28
N GLN A 84 6.72 5.52 13.35
CA GLN A 84 8.17 5.61 13.36
C GLN A 84 8.81 4.25 13.63
N GLN A 85 9.95 4.03 12.98
CA GLN A 85 10.63 2.76 13.01
C GLN A 85 11.15 2.44 14.40
N ARG A 86 10.83 1.24 14.87
CA ARG A 86 11.50 0.62 16.01
C ARG A 86 12.29 -0.60 15.52
N ARG A 87 13.59 -0.64 15.80
CA ARG A 87 14.51 -1.72 15.37
C ARG A 87 14.60 -1.83 13.85
N GLU A 88 14.63 -3.03 13.25
CA GLU A 88 14.77 -3.19 11.79
C GLU A 88 13.42 -3.42 11.06
N LEU A 89 12.28 -3.14 11.71
CA LEU A 89 10.92 -3.40 11.21
C LEU A 89 10.42 -2.45 10.09
N CYS A 90 11.32 -1.93 9.25
CA CYS A 90 10.98 -0.95 8.21
C CYS A 90 9.88 -1.45 7.24
N ALA A 91 9.85 -2.74 6.90
CA ALA A 91 8.82 -3.32 6.03
C ALA A 91 7.41 -3.26 6.66
N LEU A 92 7.29 -3.61 7.95
CA LEU A 92 6.04 -3.50 8.71
C LEU A 92 5.53 -2.06 8.69
N HIS A 93 6.43 -1.12 8.99
CA HIS A 93 6.10 0.29 9.06
C HIS A 93 5.74 0.89 7.71
N ALA A 94 6.43 0.50 6.65
CA ALA A 94 6.08 0.92 5.30
C ALA A 94 4.66 0.45 4.92
N LEU A 95 4.30 -0.80 5.24
CA LEU A 95 2.96 -1.34 4.99
C LEU A 95 1.89 -0.56 5.78
N ASN A 96 2.01 -0.46 7.10
CA ASN A 96 1.02 0.24 7.93
C ASN A 96 0.88 1.72 7.55
N ASN A 97 2.00 2.38 7.21
CA ASN A 97 1.98 3.75 6.72
C ASN A 97 1.25 3.87 5.37
N VAL A 98 1.48 2.97 4.41
CA VAL A 98 0.75 2.99 3.11
C VAL A 98 -0.75 2.78 3.29
N PHE A 99 -1.13 1.91 4.23
CA PHE A 99 -2.54 1.62 4.56
C PHE A 99 -3.17 2.64 5.51
N GLN A 100 -2.38 3.58 6.03
CA GLN A 100 -2.81 4.59 7.00
C GLN A 100 -3.49 3.97 8.24
N ASP A 101 -3.03 2.80 8.66
CA ASP A 101 -3.61 2.03 9.78
C ASP A 101 -2.52 1.19 10.49
N GLY A 102 -2.31 1.46 11.78
CA GLY A 102 -1.34 0.75 12.62
C GLY A 102 -1.70 -0.67 12.98
N THR A 103 -2.94 -1.06 12.71
CA THR A 103 -3.44 -2.43 12.88
C THR A 103 -3.53 -3.17 11.55
N ALA A 104 -3.07 -2.55 10.45
CA ALA A 104 -3.11 -3.17 9.13
C ALA A 104 -2.22 -4.42 9.09
N PHE A 105 -1.02 -4.34 9.64
CA PHE A 105 -0.12 -5.45 9.71
C PHE A 105 0.51 -5.49 11.10
N SER A 106 0.75 -6.71 11.58
CA SER A 106 1.42 -6.94 12.84
C SER A 106 2.77 -7.63 12.60
N ARG A 107 3.70 -7.43 13.54
CA ARG A 107 4.98 -8.13 13.53
C ARG A 107 4.79 -9.64 13.43
N ASP A 108 3.84 -10.18 14.19
CA ASP A 108 3.63 -11.62 14.27
C ASP A 108 3.06 -12.17 12.96
N ALA A 109 2.15 -11.44 12.31
CA ALA A 109 1.66 -11.82 10.97
C ALA A 109 2.80 -11.86 9.93
N LEU A 110 3.66 -10.84 9.88
CA LEU A 110 4.82 -10.83 8.98
C LEU A 110 5.83 -11.93 9.34
N GLN A 111 6.02 -12.20 10.62
CA GLN A 111 6.90 -13.25 11.11
C GLN A 111 6.41 -14.65 10.73
N ASP A 112 5.10 -14.88 10.77
CA ASP A 112 4.48 -16.14 10.34
C ASP A 112 4.61 -16.35 8.84
N ILE A 113 4.38 -15.29 8.04
CA ILE A 113 4.60 -15.30 6.60
C ILE A 113 6.06 -15.64 6.28
N TYR A 114 7.00 -14.95 6.93
CA TYR A 114 8.43 -15.21 6.76
C TYR A 114 8.81 -16.67 7.05
N GLN A 115 8.29 -17.26 8.14
CA GLN A 115 8.57 -18.66 8.49
C GLN A 115 8.00 -19.65 7.45
N ARG A 116 6.85 -19.34 6.87
CA ARG A 116 6.23 -20.19 5.83
C ARG A 116 6.99 -20.12 4.51
N LEU A 117 7.53 -18.96 4.15
CA LEU A 117 8.34 -18.76 2.95
C LEU A 117 9.75 -19.34 3.09
N SER A 118 10.27 -19.49 4.31
CA SER A 118 11.58 -20.06 4.61
C SER A 118 11.50 -21.26 5.57
N PRO A 119 10.91 -22.39 5.16
CA PRO A 119 10.71 -23.56 6.04
C PRO A 119 12.01 -24.26 6.45
N GLY A 120 13.15 -23.95 5.80
CA GLY A 120 14.46 -24.54 6.08
C GLY A 120 15.25 -23.90 7.23
N THR A 121 14.80 -22.77 7.80
CA THR A 121 15.49 -22.08 8.91
C THR A 121 15.06 -22.61 10.29
N LEU A 122 14.61 -23.86 10.35
CA LEU A 122 14.20 -24.53 11.58
C LEU A 122 15.42 -24.91 12.41
N VAL A 123 15.85 -24.02 13.30
CA VAL A 123 16.63 -24.40 14.48
C VAL A 123 15.86 -24.03 15.75
N THR A 124 15.08 -25.01 16.21
CA THR A 124 14.59 -25.30 17.58
C THR A 124 13.47 -24.47 18.24
N PRO A 125 12.64 -25.10 19.10
CA PRO A 125 11.38 -24.56 19.63
C PRO A 125 11.53 -23.43 20.67
N HIS A 126 12.72 -23.24 21.26
CA HIS A 126 12.94 -22.26 22.33
C HIS A 126 13.60 -20.94 21.88
N LYS A 127 13.84 -20.74 20.58
CA LYS A 127 14.44 -19.48 20.05
C LYS A 127 13.46 -18.54 19.33
N LYS A 128 12.19 -18.92 19.16
CA LYS A 128 11.22 -18.24 18.27
C LYS A 128 10.60 -16.92 18.77
N SER A 129 10.82 -16.44 19.99
CA SER A 129 10.04 -15.30 20.51
C SER A 129 10.69 -13.90 20.41
N MET A 130 12.03 -13.77 20.32
CA MET A 130 12.67 -12.46 20.58
C MET A 130 13.71 -11.95 19.56
N LEU A 131 14.13 -12.73 18.55
CA LEU A 131 15.22 -12.34 17.62
C LEU A 131 14.87 -12.43 16.12
N GLY A 132 13.59 -12.31 15.76
CA GLY A 132 13.26 -11.83 14.41
C GLY A 132 13.64 -10.35 14.34
N ASN A 133 14.82 -10.01 13.82
CA ASN A 133 15.33 -8.63 13.87
C ASN A 133 14.44 -7.59 13.16
N GLY A 134 13.48 -8.06 12.35
CA GLY A 134 12.51 -7.23 11.63
C GLY A 134 12.88 -6.93 10.19
N ASN A 135 14.02 -7.45 9.71
CA ASN A 135 14.50 -7.31 8.35
C ASN A 135 13.76 -8.25 7.39
N TYR A 136 12.51 -7.90 7.07
CA TYR A 136 11.69 -8.64 6.12
C TYR A 136 12.04 -8.26 4.67
N ASP A 137 12.14 -9.26 3.81
CA ASP A 137 12.37 -9.08 2.38
C ASP A 137 11.06 -8.78 1.61
N VAL A 138 11.20 -8.58 0.30
CA VAL A 138 10.08 -8.26 -0.58
C VAL A 138 9.01 -9.35 -0.67
N ASN A 139 9.38 -10.62 -0.51
CA ASN A 139 8.42 -11.73 -0.61
C ASN A 139 7.45 -11.70 0.57
N VAL A 140 7.95 -11.32 1.75
CA VAL A 140 7.08 -11.11 2.92
C VAL A 140 6.12 -9.94 2.69
N ILE A 141 6.59 -8.85 2.08
CA ILE A 141 5.74 -7.68 1.72
C ILE A 141 4.65 -8.09 0.74
N MET A 142 5.02 -8.78 -0.35
CA MET A 142 4.09 -9.27 -1.37
C MET A 142 3.03 -10.20 -0.76
N ALA A 143 3.46 -11.22 0.00
CA ALA A 143 2.55 -12.16 0.64
C ALA A 143 1.64 -11.47 1.67
N ALA A 144 2.14 -10.48 2.41
CA ALA A 144 1.34 -9.71 3.35
C ALA A 144 0.22 -8.94 2.62
N LEU A 145 0.55 -8.23 1.54
CA LEU A 145 -0.44 -7.51 0.72
C LEU A 145 -1.55 -8.43 0.21
N GLN A 146 -1.17 -9.63 -0.25
CA GLN A 146 -2.11 -10.64 -0.74
C GLN A 146 -3.10 -11.09 0.32
N THR A 147 -2.69 -11.18 1.60
CA THR A 147 -3.63 -11.51 2.70
C THR A 147 -4.77 -10.49 2.87
N ARG A 148 -4.65 -9.30 2.26
CA ARG A 148 -5.64 -8.22 2.31
C ARG A 148 -6.28 -7.90 0.95
N GLY A 149 -6.07 -8.72 -0.07
CA GLY A 149 -6.63 -8.47 -1.42
C GLY A 149 -5.91 -7.36 -2.20
N PHE A 150 -4.63 -7.15 -1.90
CA PHE A 150 -3.76 -6.23 -2.62
C PHE A 150 -2.61 -6.99 -3.27
N GLU A 151 -2.05 -6.41 -4.32
CA GLU A 151 -0.88 -6.92 -5.01
C GLU A 151 0.21 -5.84 -5.04
N ALA A 152 1.46 -6.29 -5.01
CA ALA A 152 2.62 -5.44 -5.29
C ALA A 152 3.05 -5.63 -6.74
N VAL A 153 2.87 -4.59 -7.55
CA VAL A 153 3.35 -4.56 -8.92
C VAL A 153 4.74 -3.94 -8.95
N TRP A 154 5.71 -4.69 -9.47
CA TRP A 154 7.06 -4.18 -9.65
C TRP A 154 7.14 -3.18 -10.79
N TRP A 155 7.59 -1.95 -10.50
CA TRP A 155 7.77 -0.94 -11.53
C TRP A 155 9.11 -1.13 -12.26
N ASP A 156 9.05 -1.19 -13.59
CA ASP A 156 10.25 -1.22 -14.43
C ASP A 156 10.90 0.17 -14.48
N LYS A 157 12.04 0.34 -13.78
CA LYS A 157 12.78 1.61 -13.71
C LYS A 157 13.25 2.17 -15.07
N ARG A 158 13.18 1.37 -16.14
CA ARG A 158 13.48 1.82 -17.51
C ARG A 158 12.32 2.58 -18.14
N ARG A 159 11.12 2.51 -17.57
CA ARG A 159 9.92 3.22 -18.02
C ARG A 159 9.75 4.53 -17.26
N ASP A 160 9.18 5.54 -17.91
CA ASP A 160 8.84 6.79 -17.23
C ASP A 160 7.62 6.61 -16.33
N VAL A 161 7.71 7.07 -15.09
CA VAL A 161 6.63 7.02 -14.10
C VAL A 161 5.39 7.82 -14.49
N GLY A 162 5.46 8.62 -15.56
CA GLY A 162 4.29 9.23 -16.18
C GLY A 162 3.28 8.22 -16.73
N GLY A 163 3.70 6.98 -17.05
CA GLY A 163 2.81 5.90 -17.47
C GLY A 163 2.12 5.15 -16.31
N VAL A 164 2.21 5.65 -15.07
CA VAL A 164 1.47 5.11 -13.92
C VAL A 164 0.15 5.86 -13.79
N GLU A 165 -0.94 5.10 -13.75
CA GLU A 165 -2.25 5.64 -13.42
C GLU A 165 -2.37 5.80 -11.90
N LEU A 166 -2.08 7.00 -11.41
CA LEU A 166 -1.91 7.27 -9.98
C LEU A 166 -3.21 7.07 -9.20
N SER A 167 -4.38 7.34 -9.79
CA SER A 167 -5.67 7.14 -9.11
C SER A 167 -6.00 5.67 -8.86
N SER A 168 -5.42 4.76 -9.64
CA SER A 168 -5.58 3.31 -9.48
C SER A 168 -4.61 2.73 -8.45
N VAL A 169 -3.62 3.51 -7.98
CA VAL A 169 -2.59 3.07 -7.05
C VAL A 169 -2.95 3.49 -5.63
N THR A 170 -3.04 2.50 -4.73
CA THR A 170 -3.32 2.73 -3.31
C THR A 170 -2.14 3.42 -2.63
N GLY A 171 -0.91 3.02 -2.95
CA GLY A 171 0.29 3.70 -2.49
C GLY A 171 1.54 3.07 -3.09
N PHE A 172 2.71 3.56 -2.68
CA PHE A 172 3.99 3.11 -3.21
C PHE A 172 4.87 2.63 -2.08
N ILE A 173 5.62 1.57 -2.34
CA ILE A 173 6.68 1.09 -1.45
C ILE A 173 7.99 1.16 -2.22
N LEU A 174 8.98 1.89 -1.68
CA LEU A 174 10.30 1.96 -2.27
C LEU A 174 11.31 1.18 -1.43
N ASN A 175 12.20 0.49 -2.10
CA ASN A 175 13.42 -0.06 -1.52
C ASN A 175 14.57 0.91 -1.78
N VAL A 176 15.06 1.61 -0.76
CA VAL A 176 16.11 2.61 -0.93
C VAL A 176 17.37 2.25 -0.13
N PRO A 177 18.57 2.55 -0.65
CA PRO A 177 19.80 2.36 0.11
C PRO A 177 19.84 3.34 1.29
N SER A 178 20.12 2.82 2.48
CA SER A 178 20.17 3.58 3.72
C SER A 178 21.49 3.34 4.46
N ASN A 179 22.10 4.42 4.94
CA ASN A 179 23.33 4.33 5.72
C ASN A 179 23.01 3.93 7.16
N LEU A 180 23.76 2.96 7.69
CA LEU A 180 23.69 2.61 9.10
C LEU A 180 24.24 3.76 9.95
N ARG A 181 23.43 4.29 10.87
CA ARG A 181 23.88 5.25 11.89
C ARG A 181 24.26 4.48 13.14
N TRP A 182 25.52 4.60 13.57
CA TRP A 182 26.01 4.05 14.83
C TRP A 182 26.54 5.21 15.68
N GLY A 183 25.66 5.80 16.49
CA GLY A 183 25.94 7.05 17.20
C GLY A 183 26.27 8.20 16.23
N PRO A 184 27.35 8.99 16.46
CA PRO A 184 27.75 10.07 15.55
C PRO A 184 28.36 9.56 14.23
N LEU A 185 28.72 8.27 14.14
CA LEU A 185 29.40 7.71 12.97
C LEU A 185 28.38 7.21 11.93
N ARG A 186 28.51 7.71 10.71
CA ARG A 186 27.82 7.17 9.53
C ARG A 186 28.72 6.12 8.89
N LEU A 187 28.44 4.85 9.17
CA LEU A 187 29.18 3.76 8.53
C LEU A 187 28.71 3.63 7.08
N PRO A 188 29.62 3.42 6.11
CA PRO A 188 29.28 3.22 4.70
C PRO A 188 28.67 1.84 4.41
N LEU A 189 28.14 1.16 5.43
CA LEU A 189 27.32 -0.04 5.25
C LEU A 189 25.94 0.39 4.74
N LYS A 190 25.75 0.21 3.43
CA LYS A 190 24.45 0.40 2.78
C LYS A 190 23.56 -0.79 3.10
N ARG A 191 22.48 -0.53 3.82
CA ARG A 191 21.40 -1.50 4.02
C ARG A 191 20.18 -1.05 3.25
N GLN A 192 19.42 -2.01 2.75
CA GLN A 192 18.13 -1.72 2.14
C GLN A 192 17.12 -1.29 3.21
N HIS A 193 16.24 -0.37 2.82
CA HIS A 193 15.26 0.25 3.70
C HIS A 193 13.96 0.46 2.94
N TRP A 194 12.88 -0.05 3.50
CA TRP A 194 11.54 0.09 2.94
C TRP A 194 10.92 1.40 3.40
N ILE A 195 10.44 2.20 2.45
CA ILE A 195 9.67 3.43 2.72
C ILE A 195 8.31 3.35 2.06
N GLY A 196 7.29 3.89 2.74
CA GLY A 196 5.96 4.05 2.20
C GLY A 196 5.75 5.46 1.65
N VAL A 197 5.00 5.58 0.56
CA VAL A 197 4.49 6.85 0.04
C VAL A 197 3.00 6.70 -0.22
N ARG A 198 2.20 7.67 0.25
CA ARG A 198 0.74 7.60 0.17
C ARG A 198 0.12 8.97 -0.04
N GLU A 199 -0.95 9.01 -0.83
CA GLU A 199 -1.84 10.15 -0.92
C GLU A 199 -2.81 10.18 0.26
N VAL A 200 -2.87 11.32 0.96
CA VAL A 200 -3.84 11.59 2.03
C VAL A 200 -4.39 12.99 1.83
N GLY A 201 -5.69 13.10 1.56
CA GLY A 201 -6.35 14.39 1.32
C GLY A 201 -5.79 15.18 0.14
N GLY A 202 -5.51 14.53 -0.99
CA GLY A 202 -5.02 15.19 -2.21
C GLY A 202 -3.53 15.51 -2.23
N VAL A 203 -2.79 15.15 -1.18
CA VAL A 203 -1.34 15.40 -1.07
C VAL A 203 -0.61 14.08 -0.84
N TYR A 204 0.46 13.85 -1.59
CA TYR A 204 1.36 12.73 -1.39
C TYR A 204 2.37 13.04 -0.29
N TYR A 205 2.59 12.05 0.58
CA TYR A 205 3.54 12.13 1.68
C TYR A 205 4.58 11.03 1.59
N ASN A 206 5.84 11.39 1.87
CA ASN A 206 6.87 10.45 2.24
C ASN A 206 6.64 10.04 3.70
N LEU A 207 6.32 8.76 3.88
CA LEU A 207 6.04 8.14 5.16
C LEU A 207 7.18 7.19 5.56
N ASP A 208 8.43 7.55 5.21
CA ASP A 208 9.60 6.88 5.75
C ASP A 208 9.53 6.87 7.28
N SER A 209 9.58 5.67 7.85
CA SER A 209 9.51 5.43 9.28
C SER A 209 10.74 5.96 10.04
N LYS A 210 11.83 6.33 9.36
CA LYS A 210 12.98 7.05 9.96
C LYS A 210 12.76 8.54 10.13
N LEU A 211 11.71 9.10 9.53
CA LEU A 211 11.35 10.50 9.72
C LEU A 211 10.66 10.70 11.06
N ARG A 212 10.70 11.93 11.58
CA ARG A 212 9.97 12.29 12.82
C ARG A 212 8.45 12.41 12.59
N GLY A 213 8.02 12.49 11.34
CA GLY A 213 6.63 12.58 10.93
C GLY A 213 6.50 12.55 9.40
N PRO A 214 5.26 12.58 8.87
CA PRO A 214 5.00 12.67 7.44
C PRO A 214 5.71 13.87 6.81
N GLN A 215 6.42 13.65 5.71
CA GLN A 215 7.00 14.73 4.93
C GLN A 215 6.19 14.92 3.65
N PRO A 216 5.55 16.09 3.41
CA PRO A 216 4.81 16.33 2.18
C PRO A 216 5.76 16.27 0.98
N ILE A 217 5.33 15.52 -0.03
CA ILE A 217 5.92 15.52 -1.37
C ILE A 217 5.15 16.53 -2.24
N GLY A 218 3.81 16.53 -2.13
CA GLY A 218 2.95 17.49 -2.82
C GLY A 218 1.97 16.82 -3.77
N ASN A 219 1.75 17.43 -4.93
CA ASN A 219 0.76 17.01 -5.93
C ASN A 219 1.27 15.83 -6.80
N PRO A 220 0.47 15.29 -7.74
CA PRO A 220 0.87 14.20 -8.64
C PRO A 220 2.16 14.44 -9.44
N ASP A 221 2.41 15.67 -9.89
CA ASP A 221 3.61 16.00 -10.68
C ASP A 221 4.86 16.05 -9.80
N GLU A 222 4.73 16.57 -8.57
CA GLU A 222 5.78 16.55 -7.56
C GLU A 222 6.11 15.12 -7.13
N LEU A 223 5.09 14.25 -6.98
CA LEU A 223 5.29 12.82 -6.77
C LEU A 223 6.09 12.19 -7.92
N ARG A 224 5.68 12.41 -9.17
CA ARG A 224 6.40 11.87 -10.34
C ARG A 224 7.86 12.33 -10.34
N LYS A 225 8.12 13.61 -10.04
CA LYS A 225 9.48 14.15 -9.91
C LYS A 225 10.27 13.43 -8.79
N PHE A 226 9.64 13.25 -7.63
CA PHE A 226 10.23 12.51 -6.51
C PHE A 226 10.58 11.06 -6.89
N LEU A 227 9.65 10.32 -7.50
CA LEU A 227 9.88 8.94 -7.92
C LEU A 227 10.98 8.82 -8.97
N ARG A 228 11.01 9.72 -9.97
CA ARG A 228 12.11 9.78 -10.96
C ARG A 228 13.46 10.00 -10.28
N GLN A 229 13.52 10.88 -9.27
CA GLN A 229 14.75 11.14 -8.53
C GLN A 229 15.23 9.90 -7.76
N GLN A 230 14.33 9.17 -7.09
CA GLN A 230 14.68 7.94 -6.36
C GLN A 230 15.16 6.84 -7.31
N LEU A 231 14.45 6.63 -8.42
CA LEU A 231 14.75 5.57 -9.40
C LEU A 231 16.06 5.79 -10.19
N ARG A 232 16.64 6.99 -10.18
CA ARG A 232 18.00 7.24 -10.71
C ARG A 232 19.07 6.50 -9.91
N GLY A 233 18.80 6.15 -8.66
CA GLY A 233 19.71 5.37 -7.82
C GLY A 233 19.86 3.94 -8.33
N LYS A 234 21.09 3.42 -8.40
CA LYS A 234 21.37 2.06 -8.92
C LYS A 234 20.62 0.95 -8.20
N ASN A 235 20.36 1.13 -6.90
CA ASN A 235 19.78 0.11 -6.00
C ASN A 235 18.42 0.55 -5.43
N CYS A 236 17.67 1.36 -6.19
CA CYS A 236 16.29 1.71 -5.84
C CYS A 236 15.31 0.80 -6.59
N GLU A 237 14.33 0.28 -5.86
CA GLU A 237 13.21 -0.49 -6.41
C GLU A 237 11.90 0.19 -6.01
N LEU A 238 10.88 0.08 -6.86
CA LEU A 238 9.57 0.69 -6.65
C LEU A 238 8.51 -0.38 -6.85
N LEU A 239 7.64 -0.52 -5.85
CA LEU A 239 6.45 -1.35 -5.88
C LEU A 239 5.22 -0.43 -5.87
N LEU A 240 4.29 -0.70 -6.76
CA LEU A 240 2.96 -0.10 -6.73
C LEU A 240 2.07 -1.03 -5.91
N VAL A 241 1.43 -0.51 -4.86
CA VAL A 241 0.42 -1.23 -4.09
C VAL A 241 -0.93 -0.94 -4.71
N VAL A 242 -1.57 -1.97 -5.25
CA VAL A 242 -2.83 -1.89 -5.97
C VAL A 242 -3.79 -2.97 -5.47
N SER A 243 -5.10 -2.77 -5.59
CA SER A 243 -6.06 -3.85 -5.33
C SER A 243 -5.86 -5.00 -6.33
N GLU A 244 -6.25 -6.22 -5.95
CA GLU A 244 -6.20 -7.40 -6.81
C GLU A 244 -6.86 -7.18 -8.18
N ASP A 245 -8.02 -6.51 -8.23
CA ASP A 245 -8.73 -6.22 -9.49
C ASP A 245 -7.91 -5.31 -10.42
N VAL A 246 -7.34 -4.23 -9.89
CA VAL A 246 -6.46 -3.32 -10.65
C VAL A 246 -5.23 -4.04 -11.17
N ALA A 247 -4.65 -4.95 -10.37
CA ALA A 247 -3.50 -5.76 -10.80
C ALA A 247 -3.88 -6.69 -11.95
N ALA A 248 -5.01 -7.40 -11.82
CA ALA A 248 -5.50 -8.36 -12.80
C ALA A 248 -5.79 -7.73 -14.17
N HIS A 249 -6.36 -6.52 -14.17
CA HIS A 249 -6.70 -5.78 -15.40
C HIS A 249 -5.59 -4.84 -15.89
N GLN A 250 -4.46 -4.77 -15.17
CA GLN A 250 -3.36 -3.83 -15.43
C GLN A 250 -3.77 -2.35 -15.46
N ALA A 251 -4.87 -1.98 -14.78
CA ALA A 251 -5.42 -0.61 -14.75
C ALA A 251 -4.55 0.41 -13.98
N TRP A 252 -3.39 -0.02 -13.48
CA TRP A 252 -2.33 0.82 -12.93
C TRP A 252 -1.41 1.42 -14.01
N ARG A 253 -1.55 0.98 -15.26
CA ARG A 253 -0.89 1.58 -16.42
C ARG A 253 -1.82 2.62 -17.01
N SER A 254 -1.29 3.80 -17.32
CA SER A 254 -1.99 4.72 -18.21
C SER A 254 -1.82 4.23 -19.64
N ASP A 255 -2.92 4.09 -20.36
CA ASP A 255 -2.89 3.89 -21.81
C ASP A 255 -2.27 5.16 -22.41
N GLY A 256 -1.08 5.02 -23.00
CA GLY A 256 -0.34 6.12 -23.60
C GLY A 256 -0.95 6.59 -24.91
#